data_AF-A0A0V1ALC6-F1
#
_entry.id   AF-A0A0V1ALC6-F1
#
_cell.length_a   1.000
_cell.length_b   1.000
_cell.length_c   1.000
_cell.angle_alpha   90.00
_cell.angle_beta   90.00
_cell.angle_gamma   90.00
#
_symmetry.space_group_name_H-M   'P 1'
#
loop_
_entity.id
_entity.type
_entity.pdbx_description
1 polymer ?
#
loop_
_entity_poly.entity_id
_entity_poly.type
_entity_poly.pdbx_seq_one_letter_code
_entity_poly.pdbx_strand_id
1 'polypeptide(L)'
;LYSIKDCIGGRKWKCEAAASALKDIYPDMEISGERITVPMPGHFVDIEGEKEQSFAEDVNRLERLVSSHDIIFLLFDTREARWLPTLLSCLH
;
A
#
# COMPACT_ATOMS: atom_id res chain seq x y z
N LEU A 1 -1.43 7.19 -15.29
CA LEU A 1 -2.20 6.19 -14.49
C LEU A 1 -3.55 6.70 -14.03
N TYR A 2 -3.80 8.01 -13.96
CA TYR A 2 -5.07 8.54 -13.45
C TYR A 2 -5.69 9.52 -14.43
N SER A 3 -7.02 9.61 -14.42
CA SER A 3 -7.81 10.53 -15.22
C SER A 3 -8.88 11.21 -14.36
N ILE A 4 -9.52 12.25 -14.89
CA ILE A 4 -10.65 12.93 -14.22
C ILE A 4 -11.79 11.95 -13.92
N LYS A 5 -11.99 10.93 -14.75
CA LYS A 5 -13.04 9.93 -14.56
C LYS A 5 -12.88 9.15 -13.25
N ASP A 6 -11.65 8.93 -12.80
CA ASP A 6 -11.37 8.23 -11.54
C ASP A 6 -11.77 9.05 -10.30
N CYS A 7 -11.87 10.38 -10.44
CA CYS A 7 -12.33 11.29 -9.38
C CYS A 7 -13.86 11.44 -9.36
N ILE A 8 -14.53 11.29 -10.50
CA ILE A 8 -15.98 11.48 -10.62
C ILE A 8 -16.70 10.42 -9.76
N GLY A 9 -17.53 10.87 -8.83
CA GLY A 9 -18.25 10.00 -7.90
C GLY A 9 -17.43 9.50 -6.72
N GLY A 10 -16.14 9.86 -6.62
CA GLY A 10 -15.30 9.66 -5.42
C GLY A 10 -15.05 8.22 -5.00
N ARG A 11 -15.11 7.25 -5.93
CA ARG A 11 -15.22 5.83 -5.59
C ARG A 11 -13.99 4.96 -5.82
N LYS A 12 -12.96 5.45 -6.50
CA LYS A 12 -11.82 4.60 -6.86
C LYS A 12 -10.60 4.92 -6.02
N TRP A 13 -10.05 3.91 -5.36
CA TRP A 13 -8.80 4.06 -4.63
C TRP A 13 -7.63 4.24 -5.62
N LYS A 14 -6.59 4.96 -5.21
CA LYS A 14 -5.42 5.20 -6.08
C LYS A 14 -4.80 3.90 -6.60
N CYS A 15 -4.65 2.89 -5.74
CA CYS A 15 -4.10 1.59 -6.12
C CYS A 15 -4.95 0.88 -7.18
N GLU A 16 -6.28 0.90 -7.04
CA GLU A 16 -7.22 0.32 -8.01
C GLU A 16 -7.22 1.07 -9.35
N ALA A 17 -7.19 2.40 -9.30
CA ALA A 17 -7.11 3.24 -10.50
C ALA A 17 -5.81 2.99 -11.27
N ALA A 18 -4.68 2.92 -10.57
CA ALA A 18 -3.38 2.62 -11.16
C ALA A 18 -3.34 1.22 -11.80
N ALA A 19 -3.81 0.18 -11.09
CA ALA A 19 -3.84 -1.18 -11.59
C ALA A 19 -4.70 -1.31 -12.86
N SER A 20 -5.89 -0.69 -12.84
CA SER A 20 -6.80 -0.63 -13.99
C SER A 20 -6.15 0.05 -15.20
N ALA A 21 -5.51 1.21 -14.99
CA ALA A 21 -4.88 1.93 -16.10
C ALA A 21 -3.68 1.16 -16.69
N LEU A 22 -2.95 0.39 -15.89
CA LEU A 22 -1.87 -0.47 -16.38
C LEU A 22 -2.41 -1.67 -17.17
N LYS A 23 -3.51 -2.28 -16.72
CA LYS A 23 -4.24 -3.32 -17.48
C LYS A 23 -4.79 -2.79 -18.82
N ASP A 24 -5.26 -1.55 -18.86
CA ASP A 24 -5.72 -0.93 -20.12
C ASP A 24 -4.57 -0.74 -21.13
N ILE A 25 -3.35 -0.51 -20.64
CA ILE A 25 -2.14 -0.39 -21.48
C ILE A 25 -1.65 -1.76 -21.92
N TYR A 26 -1.58 -2.73 -21.01
CA TYR A 26 -1.16 -4.11 -21.30
C TYR A 26 -2.02 -5.12 -20.52
N PRO A 27 -3.02 -5.74 -21.19
CA PRO A 27 -4.01 -6.59 -20.52
C PRO A 27 -3.43 -7.83 -19.82
N ASP A 28 -2.34 -8.38 -20.33
CA ASP A 28 -1.72 -9.59 -19.79
C ASP A 28 -0.81 -9.31 -18.57
N MET A 29 -0.59 -8.03 -18.20
CA MET A 29 0.23 -7.67 -17.04
C MET A 29 -0.33 -8.26 -15.74
N GLU A 30 0.47 -8.97 -14.97
CA GLU A 30 0.08 -9.37 -13.61
C GLU A 30 0.21 -8.17 -12.67
N ILE A 31 -0.92 -7.70 -12.13
CA ILE A 31 -0.96 -6.53 -11.26
C ILE A 31 -2.12 -6.60 -10.27
N SER A 32 -1.85 -6.23 -9.03
CA SER A 32 -2.84 -6.06 -7.96
C SER A 32 -2.70 -4.67 -7.32
N GLY A 33 -3.83 -4.07 -6.96
CA GLY A 33 -3.89 -2.79 -6.26
C GLY A 33 -4.25 -3.03 -4.80
N GLU A 34 -3.35 -2.68 -3.89
CA GLU A 34 -3.44 -3.06 -2.49
C GLU A 34 -3.64 -1.82 -1.61
N ARG A 35 -4.75 -1.78 -0.86
CA ARG A 35 -5.03 -0.69 0.08
C ARG A 35 -4.45 -1.06 1.44
N ILE A 36 -3.47 -0.27 1.89
CA ILE A 36 -2.73 -0.51 3.13
C ILE A 36 -2.41 0.85 3.76
N THR A 37 -2.52 0.93 5.09
CA THR A 37 -1.96 2.03 5.88
C THR A 37 -0.59 1.62 6.39
N VAL A 38 0.46 2.36 6.03
CA VAL A 38 1.80 2.08 6.54
C VAL A 38 2.01 2.82 7.86
N PRO A 39 2.40 2.12 8.95
CA PRO A 39 2.62 2.77 10.23
C PRO A 39 3.85 3.66 10.19
N MET A 40 3.69 4.87 10.71
CA MET A 40 4.76 5.86 10.79
C MET A 40 5.23 5.99 12.24
N PRO A 41 6.55 5.86 12.51
CA PRO A 41 7.09 6.15 13.83
C PRO A 41 6.65 7.52 14.35
N GLY A 42 6.37 7.60 15.65
CA GLY A 42 5.94 8.83 16.32
C GLY A 42 4.45 9.19 16.14
N HIS A 43 3.67 8.39 15.41
CA HIS A 43 2.22 8.54 15.34
C HIS A 43 1.53 7.59 16.32
N PHE A 44 0.55 8.11 17.06
CA PHE A 44 -0.24 7.30 18.00
C PHE A 44 -1.15 6.35 17.23
N VAL A 45 -1.15 5.10 17.66
CA VAL A 45 -2.11 4.09 17.23
C VAL A 45 -3.12 3.93 18.35
N ASP A 46 -4.38 4.07 18.00
CA ASP A 46 -5.50 3.87 18.92
C ASP A 46 -5.60 2.35 19.19
N ILE A 47 -5.08 1.94 20.35
CA ILE A 47 -4.88 0.54 20.75
C ILE A 47 -6.14 -0.10 21.35
N GLU A 48 -7.30 0.54 21.22
CA GLU A 48 -8.57 0.00 21.70
C GLU A 48 -9.53 -0.28 20.54
N GLY A 49 -9.98 -1.54 20.43
CA GLY A 49 -11.06 -1.96 19.53
C GLY A 49 -10.64 -2.20 18.08
N GLU A 50 -11.54 -1.87 17.14
CA GLU A 50 -11.41 -2.23 15.71
C GLU A 50 -10.17 -1.65 15.01
N LYS A 51 -9.64 -0.52 15.51
CA LYS A 51 -8.48 0.15 14.91
C LYS A 51 -7.18 -0.61 15.17
N GLU A 52 -7.02 -1.24 16.33
CA GLU A 52 -5.85 -2.08 16.63
C GLU A 52 -5.81 -3.28 15.68
N GLN A 53 -6.96 -3.93 15.48
CA GLN A 53 -7.06 -5.07 14.59
C GLN A 53 -6.74 -4.67 13.14
N SER A 54 -7.31 -3.56 12.64
CA SER A 54 -7.00 -3.05 11.29
C SER A 54 -5.52 -2.69 11.14
N PHE A 55 -4.88 -2.16 12.19
CA PHE A 55 -3.46 -1.83 12.17
C PHE A 55 -2.59 -3.08 12.04
N ALA A 56 -2.87 -4.11 12.85
CA ALA A 56 -2.15 -5.37 12.80
C ALA A 56 -2.34 -6.08 11.44
N GLU A 57 -3.55 -6.02 10.88
CA GLU A 57 -3.85 -6.55 9.54
C GLU A 57 -3.05 -5.84 8.44
N ASP A 58 -2.95 -4.51 8.49
CA ASP A 58 -2.16 -3.72 7.54
C ASP A 58 -0.65 -4.05 7.64
N VAL A 59 -0.11 -4.21 8.85
CA VAL A 59 1.28 -4.63 9.07
C VAL A 59 1.53 -6.03 8.50
N ASN A 60 0.67 -7.00 8.83
CA ASN A 60 0.78 -8.37 8.32
C ASN A 60 0.65 -8.42 6.78
N ARG A 61 -0.17 -7.55 6.20
CA ARG A 61 -0.29 -7.44 4.74
C ARG A 61 0.96 -6.85 4.11
N LEU A 62 1.53 -5.81 4.70
CA LEU A 62 2.79 -5.23 4.24
C LEU A 62 3.94 -6.24 4.29
N GLU A 63 4.09 -6.98 5.39
CA GLU A 63 5.12 -8.03 5.53
C GLU A 63 4.98 -9.13 4.48
N ARG A 64 3.75 -9.61 4.23
CA ARG A 64 3.49 -10.57 3.16
C ARG A 64 3.86 -10.04 1.79
N LEU A 65 3.56 -8.78 1.49
CA LEU A 65 3.92 -8.19 0.20
C LEU A 65 5.44 -8.02 0.06
N VAL A 66 6.13 -7.60 1.12
CA VAL A 66 7.59 -7.48 1.08
C VAL A 66 8.24 -8.85 0.85
N SER A 67 7.81 -9.87 1.60
CA SER A 67 8.36 -11.23 1.46
C SER A 67 8.00 -11.93 0.14
N SER A 68 6.93 -11.51 -0.55
CA SER A 68 6.49 -12.12 -1.81
C SER A 68 7.03 -11.47 -3.08
N HIS A 69 7.78 -10.35 -2.98
CA HIS A 69 8.28 -9.61 -4.16
C HIS A 69 9.80 -9.48 -4.10
N ASP A 70 10.46 -9.71 -5.24
CA ASP A 70 11.93 -9.69 -5.31
C ASP A 70 12.53 -8.27 -5.19
N ILE A 71 11.80 -7.25 -5.63
CA ILE A 71 12.29 -5.86 -5.69
C ILE A 71 11.24 -4.92 -5.11
N ILE A 72 11.67 -4.12 -4.12
CA ILE A 72 10.82 -3.15 -3.42
C ILE A 72 11.22 -1.72 -3.76
N PHE A 73 10.29 -0.93 -4.28
CA PHE A 73 10.45 0.51 -4.51
C PHE A 73 9.76 1.32 -3.40
N LEU A 74 10.53 2.04 -2.58
CA LEU A 74 9.99 2.87 -1.50
C LEU A 74 9.67 4.30 -1.95
N LEU A 75 8.49 4.48 -2.55
CA LEU A 75 8.03 5.76 -3.12
C LEU A 75 7.11 6.56 -2.16
N PHE A 76 7.39 6.50 -0.85
CA PHE A 76 6.63 7.23 0.17
C PHE A 76 7.01 8.71 0.25
N ASP A 77 6.04 9.54 0.61
CA ASP A 77 6.12 11.00 0.72
C ASP A 77 6.94 11.48 1.93
N THR A 78 6.89 10.76 3.05
CA THR A 78 7.64 11.07 4.28
C THR A 78 8.80 10.10 4.50
N ARG A 79 9.76 10.51 5.35
CA ARG A 79 10.87 9.64 5.77
C ARG A 79 10.35 8.57 6.74
N GLU A 80 9.44 8.93 7.61
CA GLU A 80 8.87 8.12 8.67
C GLU A 80 8.13 6.91 8.08
N ALA A 81 7.34 7.10 7.01
CA ALA A 81 6.65 6.01 6.32
C ALA A 81 7.59 4.98 5.68
N ARG A 82 8.85 5.33 5.39
CA ARG A 82 9.82 4.39 4.81
C ARG A 82 10.42 3.45 5.84
N TRP A 83 10.31 3.76 7.14
CA TRP A 83 10.99 3.03 8.20
C TRP A 83 10.62 1.54 8.22
N LEU A 84 9.32 1.21 8.37
CA LEU A 84 8.90 -0.18 8.48
C LEU A 84 9.16 -0.99 7.20
N PRO A 85 8.78 -0.52 5.99
CA PRO A 85 9.12 -1.23 4.76
C PRO A 85 10.62 -1.48 4.57
N THR A 86 11.47 -0.52 4.97
CA THR A 86 12.94 -0.70 4.90
C THR A 86 13.39 -1.82 5.83
N LEU A 87 12.89 -1.84 7.06
CA LEU A 87 13.23 -2.87 8.04
C LEU A 87 12.80 -4.26 7.55
N LEU A 88 11.56 -4.40 7.07
CA LEU A 88 11.05 -5.66 6.54
C LEU A 88 11.83 -6.14 5.32
N SER A 89 12.26 -5.22 4.44
CA SER A 89 13.06 -5.55 3.26
C SER A 89 14.51 -5.96 3.60
N CYS A 90 14.98 -5.70 4.82
CA CYS A 90 16.24 -6.24 5.32
C CYS A 90 16.08 -7.59 6.03
N LEU A 91 14.86 -7.93 6.44
CA LEU A 91 14.55 -9.18 7.14
C LEU A 91 14.33 -10.34 6.17
N HIS A 92 13.66 -10.07 5.04
CA HIS A 92 13.37 -11.03 3.97
C HIS A 92 14.38 -10.89 2.83
#